data_AF-A0A482ZEU5-F1
#
_entry.id   AF-A0A482ZEU5-F1
#
_cell.length_a   1.000
_cell.length_b   1.000
_cell.length_c   1.000
_cell.angle_alpha   90.00
_cell.angle_beta   90.00
_cell.angle_gamma   90.00
#
_symmetry.space_group_name_H-M   'P 1'
#
loop_
_entity.id
_entity.type
_entity.pdbx_description
1 polymer ?
#
loop_
_entity_poly.entity_id
_entity_poly.type
_entity_poly.pdbx_seq_one_letter_code
_entity_poly.pdbx_strand_id
1 'polypeptide(L)' 'MNAINQLPDGDVSNLTNVDGYRLRVGGLRVLFDMDDSNIIIRSINPRGQAYK' A
#
# COMPACT_ATOMS: atom_id res chain seq x y z
N MET A 1 1.79 -4.43 22.47
CA MET A 1 2.60 -3.91 21.34
C MET A 1 2.66 -4.99 20.27
N ASN A 2 1.66 -5.12 19.39
CA ASN A 2 1.60 -6.24 18.41
C ASN A 2 1.28 -5.78 16.98
N ALA A 3 1.14 -4.48 16.69
CA ALA A 3 0.58 -4.03 15.42
C ALA A 3 1.57 -4.03 14.24
N ILE A 4 2.87 -3.78 14.48
CA ILE A 4 3.89 -3.76 13.41
C ILE A 4 4.17 -5.16 12.86
N ASN A 5 4.20 -6.18 13.73
CA ASN A 5 4.51 -7.56 13.35
C ASN A 5 3.35 -8.28 12.63
N GLN A 6 2.17 -7.65 12.58
CA GLN A 6 1.00 -8.18 11.87
C GLN A 6 0.88 -7.60 10.45
N LEU A 7 1.84 -6.77 10.01
CA LEU A 7 1.93 -6.39 8.61
C LEU A 7 2.55 -7.55 7.79
N PRO A 8 1.93 -8.00 6.68
CA PRO A 8 0.68 -7.55 6.09
C PRO A 8 -0.39 -8.65 6.13
N ASP A 9 -1.14 -8.77 7.21
CA ASP A 9 -2.32 -9.64 7.27
C ASP A 9 -3.47 -9.01 6.45
N GLY A 10 -3.33 -9.02 5.12
CA GLY A 10 -4.27 -8.41 4.17
C GLY A 10 -4.03 -6.92 3.84
N ASP A 11 -2.94 -6.33 4.33
CA ASP A 11 -2.65 -4.90 4.14
C ASP A 11 -1.95 -4.57 2.81
N VAL A 12 -1.26 -5.52 2.20
CA VAL A 12 -0.70 -5.40 0.84
C VAL A 12 -1.62 -6.10 -0.14
N SER A 13 -2.08 -5.39 -1.16
CA SER A 13 -2.97 -5.93 -2.20
C SER A 13 -2.58 -5.41 -3.58
N ASN A 14 -2.55 -6.28 -4.58
CA ASN A 14 -2.44 -5.89 -5.99
C ASN A 14 -3.59 -4.95 -6.37
N LEU A 15 -3.29 -3.99 -7.24
CA LEU A 15 -4.30 -3.12 -7.82
C LEU A 15 -5.02 -3.87 -8.96
N THR A 16 -6.35 -3.77 -9.01
CA THR A 16 -7.18 -4.61 -9.89
C THR A 16 -7.22 -4.16 -11.36
N ASN A 17 -6.63 -3.00 -11.71
CA ASN A 17 -6.71 -2.42 -13.06
C ASN A 17 -5.44 -1.64 -13.49
N VAL A 18 -4.42 -1.60 -12.65
CA VAL A 18 -3.15 -0.91 -12.91
C VAL A 18 -2.01 -1.71 -12.28
N ASP A 19 -0.83 -1.62 -12.85
CA ASP A 19 0.35 -2.25 -12.27
C ASP A 19 0.72 -1.57 -10.94
N GLY A 20 1.06 -2.39 -9.96
CA GLY A 20 1.53 -1.96 -8.64
C GLY A 20 0.67 -2.49 -7.48
N TYR A 21 1.02 -2.02 -6.30
CA TYR A 21 0.52 -2.54 -5.04
C TYR A 21 -0.02 -1.40 -4.17
N ARG A 22 -0.91 -1.76 -3.25
CA ARG A 22 -1.39 -0.85 -2.21
C ARG A 22 -1.10 -1.43 -0.84
N LEU A 23 -0.43 -0.64 0.00
CA LEU A 23 -0.29 -0.88 1.43
C LEU A 23 -1.32 -0.05 2.22
N ARG A 24 -2.01 -0.69 3.16
CA ARG A 24 -2.91 -0.03 4.12
C ARG A 24 -2.14 0.28 5.39
N VAL A 25 -2.18 1.54 5.80
CA VAL A 25 -1.59 2.00 7.07
C VAL A 25 -2.65 2.81 7.81
N GLY A 26 -3.45 2.14 8.64
CA GLY A 26 -4.59 2.76 9.32
C GLY A 26 -5.58 3.41 8.34
N GLY A 27 -5.66 4.74 8.34
CA GLY A 27 -6.51 5.54 7.44
C GLY A 27 -5.88 5.91 6.09
N LEU A 28 -4.59 5.62 5.89
CA LEU A 28 -3.82 5.96 4.69
C LEU A 28 -3.72 4.77 3.73
N ARG A 29 -3.58 5.08 2.43
CA ARG A 29 -3.40 4.17 1.30
C ARG A 29 -2.11 4.59 0.63
N VAL A 30 -1.13 3.70 0.62
CA VAL A 30 0.17 3.91 0.00
C VAL A 30 0.17 3.12 -1.29
N LEU A 31 0.27 3.80 -2.43
CA LEU A 31 0.45 3.15 -3.73
C LEU A 31 1.95 3.06 -4.01
N PHE A 32 2.43 1.87 -4.34
CA PHE A 32 3.85 1.64 -4.57
C PHE A 32 4.09 0.57 -5.64
N ASP A 33 5.27 0.63 -6.22
CA ASP A 33 5.87 -0.47 -6.98
C ASP A 33 6.96 -1.13 -6.18
N MET A 34 7.29 -2.34 -6.57
CA MET A 34 8.46 -3.05 -6.07
C MET A 34 9.28 -3.56 -7.25
N ASP A 35 10.59 -3.38 -7.16
CA ASP A 35 11.57 -4.16 -7.93
C ASP A 35 12.26 -5.16 -6.99
N ASP A 36 13.30 -5.84 -7.46
CA ASP A 36 13.99 -6.89 -6.72
C ASP A 36 14.56 -6.42 -5.35
N SER A 37 14.76 -5.12 -5.14
CA SER A 37 15.38 -4.61 -3.90
C SER A 37 14.74 -3.34 -3.34
N ASN A 38 13.91 -2.66 -4.12
CA ASN A 38 13.37 -1.35 -3.77
C ASN A 38 11.84 -1.35 -3.75
N ILE A 39 11.31 -0.57 -2.82
CA ILE A 39 9.90 -0.17 -2.81
C ILE A 39 9.84 1.30 -3.24
N ILE A 40 9.16 1.56 -4.35
CA ILE A 40 9.03 2.89 -4.95
C ILE A 40 7.65 3.42 -4.60
N ILE A 41 7.58 4.39 -3.69
CA ILE A 41 6.31 5.00 -3.28
C ILE A 41 5.84 5.98 -4.35
N ARG A 42 4.70 5.68 -4.99
CA ARG A 42 4.06 6.58 -5.97
C ARG A 42 3.22 7.66 -5.29
N SER A 43 2.45 7.28 -4.27
CA SER A 43 1.61 8.24 -3.54
C SER A 43 1.18 7.72 -2.17
N ILE A 44 0.86 8.66 -1.28
CA ILE A 44 0.29 8.39 0.05
C ILE A 44 -0.93 9.27 0.20
N ASN A 45 -2.11 8.66 0.26
CA ASN A 45 -3.38 9.38 0.30
C ASN A 45 -4.33 8.82 1.35
N PRO A 46 -5.19 9.65 1.98
CA PRO A 46 -6.27 9.18 2.83
C PRO A 46 -7.27 8.29 2.08
N ARG A 47 -8.01 7.46 2.84
CA ARG A 47 -9.12 6.66 2.31
C ARG A 47 -10.12 7.53 1.54
N GLY A 48 -10.29 7.25 0.24
CA GLY A 48 -11.22 7.95 -0.66
C GLY A 48 -10.56 8.91 -1.65
N GLN A 49 -9.33 9.36 -1.41
CA GLN A 49 -8.60 10.25 -2.33
C GLN A 49 -7.55 9.52 -3.18
N ALA A 50 -7.24 8.27 -2.85
CA ALA A 50 -6.27 7.45 -3.58
C ALA A 50 -6.75 6.95 -4.97
N TYR A 51 -8.00 7.24 -5.36
CA TYR A 51 -8.63 6.77 -6.61
C TYR A 51 -9.17 7.92 -7.48
N LYS A 52 -8.54 9.09 -7.42
CA LYS A 52 -8.85 10.18 -8.36
C LYS A 52 -8.07 10.03 -9.65
#